data_AF-A0A8T8SBZ8-F1
#
_entry.id   AF-A0A8T8SBZ8-F1
#
_cell.length_a   1.000
_cell.length_b   1.000
_cell.length_c   1.000
_cell.angle_alpha   90.00
_cell.angle_beta   90.00
_cell.angle_gamma   90.00
#
_symmetry.space_group_name_H-M   'P 1'
#
loop_
_entity.id
_entity.type
_entity.pdbx_description
1 polymer ?
#
loop_
_entity_poly.entity_id
_entity_poly.type
_entity_poly.pdbx_seq_one_letter_code
_entity_poly.pdbx_strand_id
1 'polypeptide(L)'
;PKAYGAFGGLDNGWARSDNYRIPRENMFMKHSQVTKEGQYVKPPSSKMSYLGMTFIRSQMIDRCGWMLSRGITIAIRYSSVRRQFRGPDSTTKSDEERAVISSLFSSSRKPRSLTSGWRLYDIRLAPDVASDVVYNPKRLFGVITLDV
;
A
#
# COMPACT_ATOMS: atom_id res chain seq x y z
N PRO A 1 -5.81 -10.49 -18.44
CA PRO A 1 -6.46 -9.20 -18.79
C PRO A 1 -6.25 -8.18 -17.66
N LYS A 2 -6.04 -6.90 -17.97
CA LYS A 2 -5.96 -5.84 -16.94
C LYS A 2 -7.26 -5.87 -16.13
N ALA A 3 -7.22 -6.49 -14.96
CA ALA A 3 -8.41 -6.83 -14.20
C ALA A 3 -9.15 -5.55 -13.80
N TYR A 4 -10.47 -5.53 -14.01
CA TYR A 4 -11.38 -4.45 -13.58
C TYR A 4 -11.20 -3.06 -14.22
N GLY A 5 -10.54 -2.96 -15.38
CA GLY A 5 -10.44 -1.66 -16.09
C GLY A 5 -9.65 -0.58 -15.34
N ALA A 6 -8.88 -0.96 -14.32
CA ALA A 6 -8.15 -0.04 -13.43
C ALA A 6 -7.22 0.94 -14.16
N PHE A 7 -6.76 0.57 -15.35
CA PHE A 7 -5.89 1.39 -16.20
C PHE A 7 -6.52 1.67 -17.58
N GLY A 8 -7.83 1.91 -17.62
CA GLY A 8 -8.57 2.19 -18.86
C GLY A 8 -8.10 3.44 -19.61
N GLY A 9 -7.52 4.41 -18.89
CA GLY A 9 -6.94 5.62 -19.50
C GLY A 9 -5.52 5.44 -20.06
N LEU A 10 -4.92 4.25 -19.96
CA LEU A 10 -3.58 3.99 -20.50
C LEU A 10 -3.67 3.26 -21.85
N ASP A 11 -3.21 3.93 -22.90
CA ASP A 11 -3.15 3.50 -24.31
C ASP A 11 -2.02 2.50 -24.59
N ASN A 12 -1.94 1.44 -23.79
CA ASN A 12 -0.94 0.39 -24.00
C ASN A 12 -1.20 -0.34 -25.33
N GLY A 13 -0.39 -0.05 -26.33
CA GLY A 13 -0.46 -0.65 -27.67
C GLY A 13 0.60 -1.70 -27.96
N TRP A 14 0.71 -2.05 -29.24
CA TRP A 14 1.76 -2.91 -29.78
C TRP A 14 2.58 -2.13 -30.80
N ALA A 15 3.84 -2.54 -30.99
CA ALA A 15 4.71 -1.98 -32.02
C ALA A 15 5.29 -3.13 -32.85
N ARG A 16 5.33 -2.97 -34.16
CA ARG A 16 6.03 -3.86 -35.09
C ARG A 16 7.09 -3.05 -35.81
N SER A 17 8.32 -3.55 -35.76
CA SER A 17 9.42 -3.03 -36.57
C SER A 17 9.64 -4.01 -37.72
N ASP A 18 9.67 -3.51 -38.95
CA ASP A 18 10.01 -4.29 -40.13
C ASP A 18 11.26 -3.67 -40.78
N ASN A 19 12.40 -4.34 -40.65
CA ASN A 19 13.70 -3.93 -41.21
C ASN A 19 14.08 -2.45 -40.98
N TYR A 20 13.64 -1.86 -39.87
CA TYR A 20 13.89 -0.46 -39.54
C TYR A 20 15.35 -0.24 -39.14
N ARG A 21 16.07 0.61 -39.88
CA ARG A 21 17.49 0.91 -39.64
C ARG A 21 17.64 2.08 -38.67
N ILE A 22 18.36 1.85 -37.58
CA ILE A 22 18.64 2.85 -36.54
C ILE A 22 20.15 3.10 -36.49
N PRO A 23 20.61 4.37 -36.42
CA PRO A 23 22.02 4.68 -36.17
C PRO A 23 22.54 4.03 -34.89
N ARG A 24 23.82 3.65 -34.87
CA ARG A 24 24.48 3.01 -33.72
C ARG A 24 24.40 3.87 -32.46
N GLU A 25 24.47 5.18 -32.63
CA GLU A 25 24.45 6.18 -31.57
C GLU A 25 23.13 6.18 -30.77
N ASN A 26 22.05 5.62 -31.32
CA ASN A 26 20.77 5.50 -30.62
C ASN A 26 20.73 4.30 -29.66
N MET A 27 21.74 3.43 -29.66
CA MET A 27 21.90 2.41 -28.64
C MET A 27 22.34 3.07 -27.33
N PHE A 28 21.68 2.75 -26.22
CA PHE A 28 22.07 3.24 -24.89
C PHE A 28 23.40 2.61 -24.43
N MET A 29 24.51 3.23 -24.84
CA MET A 29 25.85 2.67 -24.72
C MET A 29 26.57 2.94 -23.38
N LYS A 30 25.89 3.42 -22.33
CA LYS A 30 26.54 3.77 -21.05
C LYS A 30 27.26 2.59 -20.38
N HIS A 31 26.65 1.40 -20.39
CA HIS A 31 27.20 0.21 -19.73
C HIS A 31 27.57 -0.90 -20.72
N SER A 32 26.99 -0.92 -21.92
CA SER A 32 27.25 -1.94 -22.96
C SER A 32 27.49 -1.22 -24.28
N GLN A 33 28.63 -1.45 -24.92
CA GLN A 33 29.05 -0.66 -26.08
C GLN A 33 29.23 -1.54 -27.31
N VAL A 34 29.05 -0.94 -28.49
CA VAL A 34 29.40 -1.53 -29.77
C VAL A 34 30.37 -0.58 -30.46
N THR A 35 31.58 -1.06 -30.78
CA THR A 35 32.59 -0.25 -31.49
C THR A 35 32.20 -0.05 -32.96
N LYS A 36 32.86 0.88 -33.67
CA LYS A 36 32.57 1.12 -35.10
C LYS A 36 32.90 -0.09 -35.96
N GLU A 37 33.86 -0.89 -35.49
CA GLU A 37 34.33 -2.14 -36.08
C GLU A 37 33.37 -3.32 -35.77
N GLY A 38 32.30 -3.07 -35.00
CA GLY A 38 31.27 -4.06 -34.70
C GLY A 38 31.55 -4.94 -33.48
N GLN A 39 32.57 -4.62 -32.66
CA GLN A 39 32.89 -5.41 -31.47
C GLN A 39 32.00 -5.03 -30.28
N TYR A 40 31.45 -6.02 -29.59
CA TYR A 40 30.60 -5.82 -28.41
C TYR A 40 31.40 -5.82 -27.10
N VAL A 41 31.35 -4.71 -26.38
CA VAL A 41 31.95 -4.56 -25.05
C VAL A 41 30.89 -4.82 -23.99
N LYS A 42 31.07 -5.90 -23.24
CA LYS A 42 30.14 -6.34 -22.20
C LYS A 42 30.15 -5.40 -21.00
N PRO A 43 29.00 -5.21 -20.33
CA PRO A 43 28.94 -4.47 -19.07
C PRO A 43 29.65 -5.25 -17.94
N PRO A 44 30.15 -4.56 -16.89
CA PRO A 44 30.73 -5.21 -15.72
C PRO A 44 29.79 -6.21 -15.02
N SER A 45 28.47 -6.00 -15.13
CA SER A 45 27.45 -6.92 -14.63
C SER A 45 26.30 -7.02 -15.62
N SER A 46 25.84 -8.25 -15.88
CA SER A 46 24.71 -8.55 -16.77
C SER A 46 23.37 -8.01 -16.27
N LYS A 47 23.27 -7.67 -14.98
CA LYS A 47 22.03 -7.20 -14.35
C LYS A 47 21.82 -5.69 -14.47
N MET A 48 22.81 -4.95 -14.97
CA MET A 48 22.78 -3.48 -15.05
C MET A 48 21.65 -2.95 -15.94
N SER A 49 21.27 -3.69 -16.98
CA SER A 49 20.15 -3.31 -17.87
C SER A 49 18.78 -3.35 -17.18
N TYR A 50 18.67 -4.07 -16.05
CA TYR A 50 17.41 -4.25 -15.32
C TYR A 50 17.18 -3.20 -14.21
N LEU A 51 18.10 -2.25 -14.03
CA LEU A 51 18.04 -1.25 -12.96
C LEU A 51 16.71 -0.49 -12.92
N GLY A 52 16.21 -0.04 -14.07
CA GLY A 52 14.94 0.70 -14.14
C GLY A 52 13.76 -0.13 -13.61
N MET A 53 13.72 -1.43 -13.92
CA MET A 53 12.64 -2.30 -13.42
C MET A 53 12.74 -2.53 -11.91
N THR A 54 13.95 -2.68 -11.37
CA THR A 54 14.14 -2.84 -9.92
C THR A 54 13.81 -1.56 -9.17
N PHE A 55 14.14 -0.40 -9.74
CA PHE A 55 13.79 0.91 -9.17
C PHE A 55 12.29 1.14 -9.10
N ILE A 56 11.53 0.79 -10.15
CA ILE A 56 10.07 0.87 -10.09
C ILE A 56 9.51 -0.10 -9.03
N ARG A 57 10.08 -1.30 -8.89
CA ARG A 57 9.64 -2.27 -7.89
C ARG A 57 9.81 -1.78 -6.45
N SER A 58 10.90 -1.09 -6.13
CA SER A 58 11.04 -0.50 -4.79
C SER A 58 10.00 0.59 -4.54
N GLN A 59 9.70 1.42 -5.54
CA GLN A 59 8.67 2.46 -5.43
C GLN A 59 7.24 1.91 -5.27
N MET A 60 6.95 0.70 -5.74
CA MET A 60 5.62 0.12 -5.63
C MET A 60 5.17 -0.01 -4.17
N ILE A 61 6.10 -0.27 -3.24
CA ILE A 61 5.79 -0.43 -1.81
C ILE A 61 5.22 0.87 -1.23
N ASP A 62 5.88 2.00 -1.51
CA ASP A 62 5.43 3.32 -1.09
C ASP A 62 4.05 3.65 -1.66
N ARG A 63 3.86 3.44 -2.97
CA ARG A 63 2.57 3.68 -3.63
C ARG A 63 1.44 2.80 -3.06
N CYS A 64 1.72 1.54 -2.77
CA CYS A 64 0.77 0.65 -2.11
C CYS A 64 0.39 1.16 -0.71
N GLY A 65 1.38 1.65 0.06
CA GLY A 65 1.14 2.27 1.36
C GLY A 65 0.20 3.48 1.27
N TRP A 66 0.44 4.38 0.31
CA TRP A 66 -0.42 5.54 0.06
C TRP A 66 -1.83 5.17 -0.39
N MET A 67 -1.99 4.15 -1.24
CA MET A 67 -3.32 3.70 -1.67
C MET A 67 -4.07 3.02 -0.51
N LEU A 68 -3.36 2.24 0.30
CA LEU A 68 -3.91 1.56 1.46
C LEU A 68 -4.35 2.55 2.55
N SER A 69 -3.55 3.59 2.84
CA SER A 69 -3.88 4.60 3.86
C SER A 69 -5.18 5.34 3.52
N ARG A 70 -5.42 5.63 2.24
CA ARG A 70 -6.69 6.21 1.76
C ARG A 70 -7.87 5.28 1.98
N GLY A 71 -7.73 4.01 1.62
CA GLY A 71 -8.77 3.00 1.84
C GLY A 71 -9.10 2.81 3.32
N ILE A 72 -8.07 2.69 4.16
CA ILE A 72 -8.20 2.58 5.61
C ILE A 72 -8.88 3.81 6.20
N THR A 73 -8.53 5.02 5.76
CA THR A 73 -9.15 6.25 6.26
C THR A 73 -10.66 6.26 6.01
N ILE A 74 -11.11 5.85 4.83
CA ILE A 74 -12.53 5.76 4.49
C ILE A 74 -13.20 4.67 5.36
N ALA A 75 -12.57 3.50 5.47
CA ALA A 75 -13.08 2.38 6.25
C ALA A 75 -13.25 2.71 7.74
N ILE A 76 -12.26 3.37 8.36
CA ILE A 76 -12.29 3.77 9.77
C ILE A 76 -13.39 4.81 10.00
N ARG A 77 -13.46 5.85 9.15
CA ARG A 77 -14.50 6.89 9.27
C ARG A 77 -15.89 6.27 9.19
N TYR A 78 -16.14 5.42 8.19
CA TYR A 78 -17.44 4.77 8.04
C TYR A 78 -17.75 3.81 9.21
N SER A 79 -16.78 3.01 9.64
CA SER A 79 -16.98 2.02 10.72
C SER A 79 -17.20 2.66 12.10
N SER A 80 -16.75 3.90 12.29
CA SER A 80 -17.00 4.66 13.53
C SER A 80 -18.45 5.13 13.66
N VAL A 81 -19.09 5.48 12.54
CA VAL A 81 -20.48 5.96 12.52
C VAL A 81 -21.48 4.84 12.29
N ARG A 82 -21.10 3.79 11.54
CA ARG A 82 -22.01 2.68 11.24
C ARG A 82 -22.26 1.86 12.51
N ARG A 83 -23.52 1.82 12.93
CA ARG A 83 -24.01 0.93 13.98
C ARG A 83 -24.65 -0.31 13.34
N GLN A 84 -24.28 -1.49 13.81
CA GLN A 84 -24.81 -2.76 13.31
C GLN A 84 -24.61 -3.83 14.38
N PHE A 85 -25.67 -4.59 14.65
CA PHE A 85 -25.73 -5.62 15.68
C PHE A 85 -25.61 -5.05 17.09
N ARG A 86 -26.29 -5.71 18.02
CA ARG A 86 -26.26 -5.37 19.45
C ARG A 86 -25.17 -6.18 20.15
N GLY A 87 -24.72 -5.70 21.29
CA GLY A 87 -23.77 -6.44 22.13
C GLY A 87 -24.37 -7.75 22.65
N PRO A 88 -23.54 -8.73 23.05
CA PRO A 88 -24.02 -9.96 23.69
C PRO A 88 -24.78 -9.70 25.01
N ASP A 89 -24.61 -8.52 25.58
CA ASP A 89 -25.19 -7.99 26.80
C ASP A 89 -26.49 -7.19 26.60
N SER A 90 -26.96 -7.00 25.36
CA SER A 90 -28.27 -6.40 25.10
C SER A 90 -29.40 -7.40 25.34
N THR A 91 -30.40 -7.02 26.13
CA THR A 91 -31.53 -7.90 26.46
C THR A 91 -32.81 -7.45 25.76
N THR A 92 -32.89 -6.18 25.34
CA THR A 92 -34.11 -5.57 24.78
C THR A 92 -33.90 -5.07 23.35
N LYS A 93 -34.95 -5.11 22.50
CA LYS A 93 -34.86 -4.63 21.11
C LYS A 93 -34.68 -3.10 21.00
N SER A 94 -34.98 -2.33 22.03
CA SER A 94 -34.79 -0.86 22.08
C SER A 94 -33.35 -0.42 22.35
N ASP A 95 -32.47 -1.35 22.73
CA ASP A 95 -31.08 -1.02 23.07
C ASP A 95 -30.30 -0.52 21.85
N GLU A 96 -29.44 0.50 22.05
CA GLU A 96 -28.63 1.09 20.98
C GLU A 96 -27.69 0.06 20.34
N GLU A 97 -27.62 0.05 19.01
CA GLU A 97 -26.70 -0.80 18.27
C GLU A 97 -25.26 -0.30 18.39
N ARG A 98 -24.30 -1.23 18.49
CA ARG A 98 -22.88 -0.88 18.65
C ARG A 98 -22.28 -0.43 17.33
N ALA A 99 -21.29 0.47 17.40
CA ALA A 99 -20.48 0.84 16.23
C ALA A 99 -19.70 -0.38 15.72
N VAL A 100 -19.66 -0.59 14.41
CA VAL A 100 -19.04 -1.77 13.78
C VAL A 100 -17.57 -1.90 14.18
N ILE A 101 -16.85 -0.79 14.27
CA ILE A 101 -15.43 -0.80 14.66
C ILE A 101 -15.20 -1.41 16.06
N SER A 102 -16.15 -1.27 16.99
CA SER A 102 -16.03 -1.83 18.35
C SER A 102 -16.02 -3.36 18.37
N SER A 103 -16.72 -4.00 17.42
CA SER A 103 -16.78 -5.46 17.29
C SER A 103 -15.44 -6.08 16.93
N LEU A 104 -14.60 -5.36 16.17
CA LEU A 104 -13.27 -5.82 15.76
C LEU A 104 -12.33 -5.96 16.97
N PHE A 105 -12.42 -5.00 17.91
CA PHE A 105 -11.63 -5.01 19.14
C PHE A 105 -12.20 -5.97 20.20
N SER A 106 -13.51 -6.21 20.19
CA SER A 106 -14.15 -7.19 21.08
C SER A 106 -13.92 -8.64 20.64
N SER A 107 -13.83 -8.90 19.33
CA SER A 107 -13.62 -10.24 18.75
C SER A 107 -12.14 -10.62 18.61
N SER A 108 -11.20 -9.89 19.24
CA SER A 108 -9.82 -10.36 19.38
C SER A 108 -9.83 -11.61 20.30
N ARG A 109 -10.16 -12.76 19.71
CA ARG A 109 -9.86 -14.09 20.23
C ARG A 109 -8.37 -14.08 20.55
N LYS A 110 -8.03 -13.92 21.84
CA LYS A 110 -6.65 -14.08 22.32
C LYS A 110 -6.16 -15.45 21.84
N PRO A 111 -5.17 -15.54 20.93
CA PRO A 111 -4.57 -16.83 20.63
C PRO A 111 -3.83 -17.29 21.89
N ARG A 112 -4.32 -18.37 22.49
CA ARG A 112 -3.83 -18.94 23.74
C ARG A 112 -2.55 -19.77 23.51
N SER A 113 -1.58 -19.27 22.74
CA SER A 113 -0.30 -19.98 22.50
C SER A 113 0.90 -19.15 22.00
N LEU A 114 0.79 -17.83 21.82
CA LEU A 114 1.91 -17.00 21.35
C LEU A 114 2.09 -15.76 22.23
N THR A 115 2.42 -15.97 23.51
CA THR A 115 2.70 -14.88 24.47
C THR A 115 4.13 -14.32 24.40
N SER A 116 4.96 -14.73 23.44
CA SER A 116 6.37 -14.29 23.36
C SER A 116 6.70 -13.30 22.23
N GLY A 117 5.81 -13.05 21.27
CA GLY A 117 6.10 -12.16 20.12
C GLY A 117 5.43 -10.79 20.11
N TRP A 118 4.29 -10.62 20.82
CA TRP A 118 3.43 -9.44 20.68
C TRP A 118 3.77 -8.28 21.63
N ARG A 119 4.85 -8.38 22.42
CA ARG A 119 5.28 -7.31 23.35
C ARG A 119 6.00 -6.13 22.68
N LEU A 120 6.34 -6.20 21.40
CA LEU A 120 7.09 -5.15 20.70
C LEU A 120 6.22 -4.13 19.96
N TYR A 121 4.92 -4.39 19.79
CA TYR A 121 3.97 -3.46 19.17
C TYR A 121 2.82 -3.09 20.11
N ASP A 122 3.13 -2.94 21.40
CA ASP A 122 2.22 -2.30 22.35
C ASP A 122 2.21 -0.79 22.07
N ILE A 123 1.57 -0.40 20.97
CA ILE A 123 1.01 0.95 20.87
C ILE A 123 0.00 1.02 22.00
N ARG A 124 0.43 1.56 23.14
CA ARG A 124 -0.44 2.06 24.20
C ARG A 124 -1.35 3.14 23.60
N LEU A 125 -2.39 2.71 22.90
CA LEU A 125 -3.64 3.44 22.83
C LEU A 125 -4.21 3.33 24.23
N ALA A 126 -3.80 4.27 25.08
CA ALA A 126 -4.42 4.50 26.37
C ALA A 126 -5.95 4.52 26.16
N PRO A 127 -6.72 3.86 27.04
CA PRO A 127 -8.18 3.81 26.93
C PRO A 127 -8.85 5.20 26.94
N ASP A 128 -8.13 6.26 27.29
CA ASP A 128 -8.59 7.65 27.26
C ASP A 128 -8.88 8.22 25.85
N VAL A 129 -8.42 7.57 24.77
CA VAL A 129 -8.71 8.07 23.40
C VAL A 129 -10.12 7.73 22.93
N ALA A 130 -10.84 6.85 23.65
CA ALA A 130 -12.23 6.52 23.31
C ALA A 130 -13.22 7.64 23.68
N SER A 131 -12.91 8.47 24.68
CA SER A 131 -13.73 9.62 25.09
C SER A 131 -13.35 10.94 24.39
N ASP A 132 -12.14 11.05 23.85
CA ASP A 132 -11.62 12.28 23.26
C ASP A 132 -11.87 12.43 21.74
N VAL A 133 -12.78 11.62 21.17
CA VAL A 133 -13.32 11.86 19.82
C VAL A 133 -14.36 13.00 19.87
N VAL A 134 -14.01 14.11 20.52
CA VAL A 134 -14.63 15.40 20.25
C VAL A 134 -13.97 15.92 18.98
N TYR A 135 -14.74 15.95 17.90
CA TYR A 135 -14.37 16.48 16.59
C TYR A 135 -13.63 17.83 16.73
N ASN A 136 -12.30 17.83 16.55
CA ASN A 136 -11.49 19.03 16.47
C ASN A 136 -10.94 19.19 15.04
N PRO A 137 -11.50 20.10 14.23
CA PRO A 137 -11.14 20.24 12.81
C PRO A 137 -9.70 20.74 12.58
N LYS A 138 -8.95 21.10 13.63
CA LYS A 138 -7.60 21.68 13.51
C LYS A 138 -6.44 20.68 13.70
N ARG A 139 -6.70 19.40 14.01
CA ARG A 139 -5.64 18.39 14.29
C ARG A 139 -5.47 17.29 13.23
N LEU A 140 -6.11 17.42 12.06
CA LEU A 140 -6.16 16.37 11.03
C LEU A 140 -4.82 16.00 10.37
N PHE A 141 -3.73 16.73 10.64
CA PHE A 141 -2.46 16.61 9.91
C PHE A 141 -1.34 15.84 10.64
N GLY A 142 -1.55 15.32 11.85
CA GLY A 142 -0.41 14.96 12.74
C GLY A 142 -0.09 13.48 13.03
N VAL A 143 -0.87 12.49 12.60
CA VAL A 143 -0.79 11.13 13.22
C VAL A 143 -0.36 10.00 12.26
N ILE A 144 0.21 10.32 11.10
CA ILE A 144 0.82 9.30 10.22
C ILE A 144 2.26 9.70 9.89
N THR A 145 3.09 9.83 10.92
CA THR A 145 4.54 9.65 10.75
C THR A 145 4.86 8.24 11.25
N LEU A 146 5.03 7.33 10.30
CA LEU A 146 5.66 6.04 10.55
C LEU A 146 7.12 6.32 10.88
N ASP A 147 7.51 6.13 12.15
CA ASP A 147 8.92 5.93 12.47
C ASP A 147 9.37 4.61 11.84
N VAL A 148 10.51 4.68 11.15
CA VAL A 148 11.19 3.63 10.39
C VAL A 148 11.74 2.54 11.31
#